data_AF-A0A8T4UAU7-F1
#
_entry.id   AF-A0A8T4UAU7-F1
#
_cell.length_a   1.000
_cell.length_b   1.000
_cell.length_c   1.000
_cell.angle_alpha   90.00
_cell.angle_beta   90.00
_cell.angle_gamma   90.00
#
_symmetry.space_group_name_H-M   'P 1'
#
loop_
_entity.id
_entity.type
_entity.pdbx_description
1 polymer ?
#
loop_
_entity_poly.entity_id
_entity_poly.type
_entity_poly.pdbx_seq_one_letter_code
_entity_poly.pdbx_strand_id
1 'polypeptide(L)'
;MPKNKSPWIQDIKIKALDLISTDYTGNSPPTVFVGSKYIHLKKANVGIMSPLENKEEAWKYDNPYYWYNNSYDIKKIVELRANLINARKKQGIFDVRNSNKFLELAQEIAMSFRPTTIDVQLEKKLIPKINMDSIHLPFGPSGNIKKIEATENIKVNQKIEKVFYDHDLKAADAIIDLKSSIPEYQLSQLLSIGIMGLKKNRKLVPTRFGITAVDDIISKNSINEVKNYNSIHNYRLYFGNYFGNHYLILMFPDVWSYELFESSIPDNLPRPDSDVYTATDYENYYGRKYYADNTVGGYYAARLSLLEELKKLRSQASCLLLRYVTSEYSAPLGV
;
A
#
# COMPACT_ATOMS: atom_id res chain seq x y z
N MET A 1 0.61 15.12 -9.76
CA MET A 1 1.69 14.65 -8.85
C MET A 1 3.00 15.32 -9.23
N PRO A 2 3.80 15.82 -8.26
CA PRO A 2 5.02 16.56 -8.55
C PRO A 2 5.97 15.70 -9.38
N LYS A 3 6.31 16.20 -10.57
CA LYS A 3 7.18 15.52 -11.54
C LYS A 3 8.66 15.57 -11.14
N ASN A 4 9.02 16.42 -10.18
CA ASN A 4 10.40 16.63 -9.75
C ASN A 4 10.65 16.06 -8.36
N LYS A 5 11.61 15.13 -8.29
CA LYS A 5 12.14 14.59 -7.04
C LYS A 5 12.78 15.71 -6.24
N SER A 6 12.52 15.78 -4.94
CA SER A 6 13.22 16.73 -4.10
C SER A 6 14.74 16.45 -4.08
N PRO A 7 15.60 17.48 -4.15
CA PRO A 7 17.05 17.32 -4.24
C PRO A 7 17.64 16.47 -3.10
N TRP A 8 17.10 16.61 -1.88
CA TRP A 8 17.56 15.92 -0.67
C TRP A 8 17.49 14.39 -0.76
N ILE A 9 16.73 13.83 -1.70
CA ILE A 9 16.63 12.36 -1.82
C ILE A 9 17.96 11.75 -2.32
N GLN A 10 18.77 12.52 -3.05
CA GLN A 10 20.10 12.08 -3.48
C GLN A 10 21.08 11.97 -2.30
N ASP A 11 20.80 12.67 -1.20
CA ASP A 11 21.64 12.68 0.00
C ASP A 11 21.36 11.51 0.95
N ILE A 12 20.31 10.72 0.67
CA ILE A 12 19.94 9.57 1.50
C ILE A 12 20.97 8.46 1.31
N LYS A 13 21.68 8.14 2.40
CA LYS A 13 22.64 7.05 2.44
C LYS A 13 21.96 5.71 2.72
N ILE A 14 22.18 4.75 1.83
CA ILE A 14 21.85 3.34 2.07
C ILE A 14 22.95 2.78 2.97
N LYS A 15 22.62 2.45 4.21
CA LYS A 15 23.57 1.97 5.22
C LYS A 15 24.10 0.60 4.82
N ALA A 16 25.35 0.33 5.18
CA ALA A 16 26.00 -0.97 5.03
C ALA A 16 26.11 -1.53 3.60
N LEU A 17 25.69 -0.82 2.54
CA LEU A 17 25.69 -1.37 1.18
C LEU A 17 27.09 -1.78 0.67
N ASP A 18 28.11 -1.02 1.08
CA ASP A 18 29.50 -1.30 0.70
C ASP A 18 30.03 -2.62 1.29
N LEU A 19 29.36 -3.14 2.32
CA LEU A 19 29.69 -4.40 2.98
C LEU A 19 29.15 -5.63 2.22
N ILE A 20 28.31 -5.44 1.20
CA ILE A 20 27.71 -6.54 0.42
C ILE A 20 28.45 -6.71 -0.90
N SER A 21 28.91 -7.95 -1.12
CA SER A 21 29.31 -8.42 -2.45
C SER A 21 28.05 -8.87 -3.21
N THR A 22 27.58 -10.08 -2.97
CA THR A 22 26.36 -10.67 -3.51
C THR A 22 25.48 -11.30 -2.44
N ASP A 23 26.04 -11.57 -1.27
CA ASP A 23 25.40 -12.34 -0.21
C ASP A 23 25.17 -11.44 1.01
N TYR A 24 23.99 -11.55 1.63
CA TYR A 24 23.67 -10.82 2.84
C TYR A 24 22.61 -11.55 3.67
N THR A 25 22.63 -11.30 4.98
CA THR A 25 21.59 -11.71 5.93
C THR A 25 20.77 -10.48 6.30
N GLY A 26 19.44 -10.61 6.33
CA GLY A 26 18.56 -9.49 6.69
C GLY A 26 17.26 -9.94 7.35
N ASN A 27 16.58 -9.01 8.04
CA ASN A 27 15.31 -9.30 8.72
C ASN A 27 14.13 -8.71 7.94
N SER A 28 13.39 -9.52 7.19
CA SER A 28 12.24 -9.03 6.44
C SER A 28 11.13 -8.53 7.37
N PRO A 29 10.62 -7.27 7.23
CA PRO A 29 9.55 -6.73 8.07
C PRO A 29 8.15 -7.17 7.64
N PRO A 30 7.92 -8.49 7.65
CA PRO A 30 6.93 -9.20 6.84
C PRO A 30 6.60 -8.62 5.45
N THR A 31 7.54 -7.94 4.79
CA THR A 31 7.21 -7.14 3.60
C THR A 31 7.47 -7.89 2.31
N VAL A 32 6.39 -8.09 1.54
CA VAL A 32 6.46 -8.63 0.17
C VAL A 32 5.94 -7.60 -0.83
N PHE A 33 6.67 -7.45 -1.93
CA PHE A 33 6.33 -6.52 -3.01
C PHE A 33 6.11 -7.24 -4.34
N VAL A 34 5.01 -6.93 -5.00
CA VAL A 34 4.66 -7.48 -6.32
C VAL A 34 4.63 -6.34 -7.33
N GLY A 35 5.62 -6.33 -8.23
CA GLY A 35 5.79 -5.28 -9.23
C GLY A 35 4.82 -5.39 -10.41
N SER A 36 4.35 -4.24 -10.90
CA SER A 36 3.41 -4.12 -12.02
C SER A 36 4.06 -4.20 -13.41
N LYS A 37 5.38 -3.96 -13.52
CA LYS A 37 6.09 -3.79 -14.81
C LYS A 37 5.83 -4.88 -15.85
N TYR A 38 5.69 -6.14 -15.43
CA TYR A 38 5.57 -7.29 -16.34
C TYR A 38 4.15 -7.87 -16.43
N ILE A 39 3.15 -7.19 -15.86
CA ILE A 39 1.81 -7.74 -15.73
C ILE A 39 1.16 -8.06 -17.08
N HIS A 40 1.46 -7.28 -18.12
CA HIS A 40 1.04 -7.48 -19.50
C HIS A 40 1.55 -8.80 -20.11
N LEU A 41 2.64 -9.37 -19.57
CA LEU A 41 3.21 -10.66 -19.97
C LEU A 41 2.74 -11.81 -19.07
N LYS A 42 1.72 -11.61 -18.24
CA LYS A 42 1.27 -12.56 -17.21
C LYS A 42 2.42 -12.96 -16.25
N LYS A 43 3.33 -12.02 -15.98
CA LYS A 43 4.45 -12.19 -15.05
C LYS A 43 4.52 -11.03 -14.07
N ALA A 44 5.15 -11.23 -12.93
CA ALA A 44 5.43 -10.18 -11.97
C ALA A 44 6.81 -10.38 -11.34
N ASN A 45 7.46 -9.29 -10.94
CA ASN A 45 8.58 -9.39 -10.02
C ASN A 45 8.00 -9.51 -8.62
N VAL A 46 8.30 -10.60 -7.92
CA VAL A 46 7.97 -10.79 -6.52
C VAL A 46 9.24 -10.57 -5.71
N GLY A 47 9.17 -9.70 -4.73
CA GLY A 47 10.29 -9.26 -3.92
C GLY A 47 10.02 -9.48 -2.44
N ILE A 48 11.02 -10.00 -1.73
CA ILE A 48 11.05 -10.02 -0.26
C ILE A 48 11.97 -8.88 0.15
N MET A 49 11.43 -7.95 0.95
CA MET A 49 12.17 -6.77 1.38
C MET A 49 12.81 -6.99 2.74
N SER A 50 14.05 -6.56 2.92
CA SER A 50 14.78 -6.69 4.18
C SER A 50 15.85 -5.60 4.33
N PRO A 51 16.10 -5.07 5.54
CA PRO A 51 17.28 -4.27 5.80
C PRO A 51 18.53 -5.15 5.79
N LEU A 52 19.68 -4.51 5.55
CA LEU A 52 20.99 -5.16 5.52
C LEU A 52 21.53 -5.57 6.89
N GLU A 53 21.06 -4.90 7.92
CA GLU A 53 21.44 -5.21 9.29
C GLU A 53 20.33 -6.08 9.88
N ASN A 54 20.72 -7.15 10.59
CA ASN A 54 19.80 -7.89 11.43
C ASN A 54 19.31 -6.94 12.54
N LYS A 55 18.09 -6.44 12.38
CA LYS A 55 17.43 -5.55 13.34
C LYS A 55 16.20 -6.25 13.86
N GLU A 56 16.16 -6.50 15.16
CA GLU A 56 14.93 -6.92 15.85
C GLU A 56 13.78 -5.94 15.56
N GLU A 57 14.12 -4.66 15.34
CA GLU A 57 13.18 -3.59 15.01
C GLU A 57 12.89 -3.42 13.52
N ALA A 58 13.22 -4.40 12.67
CA ALA A 58 13.02 -4.28 11.22
C ALA A 58 11.57 -3.91 10.86
N TRP A 59 10.58 -4.37 11.64
CA TRP A 59 9.15 -4.04 11.45
C TRP A 59 8.88 -2.52 11.37
N LYS A 60 9.72 -1.67 11.98
CA LYS A 60 9.62 -0.20 11.90
C LYS A 60 9.85 0.33 10.49
N TYR A 61 10.43 -0.46 9.58
CA TYR A 61 10.74 -0.07 8.21
C TYR A 61 9.56 -0.24 7.24
N ASP A 62 8.47 -0.88 7.68
CA ASP A 62 7.23 -1.03 6.88
C ASP A 62 5.97 -1.02 7.77
N ASN A 63 5.86 -0.02 8.65
CA ASN A 63 4.70 0.14 9.53
C ASN A 63 4.17 1.59 9.48
N PRO A 64 3.23 1.89 8.56
CA PRO A 64 2.66 3.22 8.39
C PRO A 64 1.98 3.78 9.65
N TYR A 65 1.28 2.94 10.43
CA TYR A 65 0.65 3.39 11.69
C TYR A 65 1.68 3.82 12.72
N TYR A 66 2.79 3.09 12.83
CA TYR A 66 3.87 3.47 13.73
C TYR A 66 4.51 4.80 13.30
N TRP A 67 4.72 5.03 12.01
CA TRP A 67 5.25 6.31 11.50
C TRP A 67 4.33 7.47 11.82
N TYR A 68 3.02 7.29 11.60
CA TYR A 68 2.01 8.29 11.90
C TYR A 68 1.95 8.61 13.39
N ASN A 69 1.84 7.60 14.26
CA ASN A 69 1.74 7.77 15.71
C ASN A 69 2.99 8.38 16.36
N ASN A 70 4.15 8.27 15.71
CA ASN A 70 5.41 8.88 16.16
C ASN A 70 5.76 10.17 15.40
N SER A 71 4.83 10.71 14.59
CA SER A 71 5.01 11.95 13.84
C SER A 71 6.28 11.98 12.99
N TYR A 72 6.62 10.87 12.34
CA TYR A 72 7.78 10.82 11.44
C TYR A 72 7.55 11.76 10.25
N ASP A 73 8.58 12.48 9.84
CA ASP A 73 8.55 13.29 8.62
C ASP A 73 8.80 12.43 7.36
N ILE A 74 8.55 13.02 6.19
CA ILE A 74 8.75 12.35 4.90
C ILE A 74 10.18 11.84 4.78
N LYS A 75 11.17 12.67 5.13
CA LYS A 75 12.58 12.33 5.01
C LYS A 75 12.92 11.09 5.83
N LYS A 76 12.45 11.00 7.07
CA LYS A 76 12.65 9.85 7.95
C LYS A 76 12.03 8.58 7.39
N ILE A 77 10.82 8.67 6.85
CA ILE A 77 10.17 7.52 6.21
C ILE A 77 10.97 7.07 5.00
N VAL A 78 11.39 7.98 4.12
CA VAL A 78 12.23 7.63 2.95
C VAL A 78 13.56 7.03 3.39
N GLU A 79 14.20 7.53 4.44
CA GLU A 79 15.44 6.95 5.00
C GLU A 79 15.23 5.51 5.47
N LEU A 80 14.16 5.21 6.22
CA LEU A 80 13.83 3.84 6.64
C LEU A 80 13.62 2.95 5.41
N ARG A 81 12.77 3.39 4.50
CA ARG A 81 12.41 2.65 3.29
C ARG A 81 13.57 2.42 2.33
N ALA A 82 14.44 3.41 2.13
CA ALA A 82 15.62 3.30 1.29
C ALA A 82 16.62 2.25 1.78
N ASN A 83 16.55 1.87 3.05
CA ASN A 83 17.37 0.80 3.62
C ASN A 83 16.74 -0.59 3.46
N LEU A 84 15.56 -0.73 2.86
CA LEU A 84 14.99 -2.03 2.51
C LEU A 84 15.46 -2.48 1.13
N ILE A 85 16.31 -3.49 1.09
CA ILE A 85 16.70 -4.15 -0.15
C ILE A 85 15.54 -5.00 -0.63
N ASN A 86 15.25 -4.91 -1.92
CA ASN A 86 14.26 -5.71 -2.60
C ASN A 86 14.94 -6.89 -3.32
N ALA A 87 15.11 -8.00 -2.60
CA ALA A 87 15.54 -9.26 -3.20
C ALA A 87 14.37 -9.87 -3.97
N ARG A 88 14.48 -9.94 -5.30
CA ARG A 88 13.35 -10.27 -6.16
C ARG A 88 13.62 -11.36 -7.16
N LYS A 89 12.55 -12.03 -7.57
CA LYS A 89 12.53 -13.02 -8.65
C LYS A 89 11.31 -12.80 -9.54
N LYS A 90 11.48 -12.99 -10.85
CA LYS A 90 10.37 -12.92 -11.80
C LYS A 90 9.61 -14.25 -11.78
N GLN A 91 8.29 -14.19 -11.62
CA GLN A 91 7.40 -15.35 -11.57
C GLN A 91 6.21 -15.13 -12.50
N GLY A 92 5.58 -16.22 -12.96
CA GLY A 92 4.27 -16.20 -13.58
C GLY A 92 3.19 -15.84 -12.58
N ILE A 93 2.18 -15.07 -12.99
CA ILE A 93 1.14 -14.62 -12.05
C ILE A 93 0.27 -15.76 -11.51
N PHE A 94 0.24 -16.89 -12.19
CA PHE A 94 -0.54 -18.07 -11.77
C PHE A 94 0.31 -19.10 -11.02
N ASP A 95 1.61 -18.85 -10.85
CA ASP A 95 2.54 -19.80 -10.22
C ASP A 95 2.22 -20.02 -8.74
N VAL A 96 1.51 -19.09 -8.09
CA VAL A 96 0.98 -19.23 -6.72
C VAL A 96 0.01 -20.40 -6.52
N ARG A 97 -0.43 -21.04 -7.61
CA ARG A 97 -1.32 -22.22 -7.59
C ARG A 97 -0.55 -23.54 -7.60
N ASN A 98 0.75 -23.49 -7.87
CA ASN A 98 1.62 -24.64 -8.05
C ASN A 98 2.67 -24.64 -6.92
N SER A 99 3.34 -25.77 -6.70
CA SER A 99 4.47 -25.78 -5.76
C SER A 99 5.62 -24.96 -6.32
N ASN A 100 6.03 -23.97 -5.55
CA ASN A 100 7.10 -23.04 -5.89
C ASN A 100 7.71 -22.52 -4.59
N LYS A 101 8.82 -23.14 -4.17
CA LYS A 101 9.50 -22.86 -2.89
C LYS A 101 9.73 -21.38 -2.61
N PHE A 102 10.01 -20.59 -3.65
CA PHE A 102 10.20 -19.15 -3.48
C PHE A 102 8.89 -18.41 -3.18
N LEU A 103 7.79 -18.77 -3.86
CA LEU A 103 6.49 -18.19 -3.59
C LEU A 103 5.92 -18.68 -2.25
N GLU A 104 6.14 -19.94 -1.90
CA GLU A 104 5.79 -20.51 -0.58
C GLU A 104 6.49 -19.71 0.53
N LEU A 105 7.81 -19.48 0.42
CA LEU A 105 8.55 -18.62 1.37
C LEU A 105 7.99 -17.19 1.41
N ALA A 106 7.73 -16.57 0.26
CA ALA A 106 7.16 -15.22 0.21
C ALA A 106 5.76 -15.17 0.85
N GLN A 107 4.95 -16.21 0.66
CA GLN A 107 3.63 -16.36 1.27
C GLN A 107 3.75 -16.50 2.78
N GLU A 108 4.64 -17.36 3.28
CA GLU A 108 4.90 -17.52 4.72
C GLU A 108 5.36 -16.21 5.37
N ILE A 109 6.29 -15.47 4.74
CA ILE A 109 6.74 -14.16 5.22
C ILE A 109 5.58 -13.17 5.27
N ALA A 110 4.74 -13.10 4.23
CA ALA A 110 3.59 -12.19 4.22
C ALA A 110 2.52 -12.55 5.28
N MET A 111 2.37 -13.85 5.59
CA MET A 111 1.49 -14.34 6.66
C MET A 111 2.07 -14.16 8.07
N SER A 112 3.36 -13.84 8.17
CA SER A 112 4.05 -13.62 9.44
C SER A 112 3.64 -12.29 10.07
N PHE A 113 3.70 -12.24 11.40
CA PHE A 113 3.57 -11.01 12.19
C PHE A 113 4.89 -10.43 12.66
N ARG A 114 5.97 -11.22 12.58
CA ARG A 114 7.26 -10.87 13.13
C ARG A 114 8.31 -10.78 12.03
N PRO A 115 9.31 -9.91 12.19
CA PRO A 115 10.45 -9.93 11.31
C PRO A 115 11.03 -11.33 11.18
N THR A 116 11.37 -11.73 9.97
CA THR A 116 11.93 -13.05 9.67
C THR A 116 13.32 -12.90 9.11
N THR A 117 14.28 -13.61 9.70
CA THR A 117 15.68 -13.64 9.28
C THR A 117 15.81 -14.48 8.01
N ILE A 118 16.37 -13.87 6.97
CA ILE A 118 16.58 -14.50 5.66
C ILE A 118 18.05 -14.35 5.23
N ASP A 119 18.57 -15.42 4.65
CA ASP A 119 19.84 -15.42 3.94
C ASP A 119 19.58 -15.30 2.45
N VAL A 120 20.22 -14.32 1.82
CA VAL A 120 20.01 -13.97 0.42
C VAL A 120 21.34 -14.00 -0.32
N GLN A 121 21.38 -14.75 -1.42
CA GLN A 121 22.43 -14.69 -2.42
C GLN A 121 21.87 -14.14 -3.73
N LEU A 122 22.47 -13.04 -4.19
CA LEU A 122 22.08 -12.33 -5.41
C LEU A 122 22.90 -12.80 -6.62
N GLU A 123 22.33 -12.64 -7.81
CA GLU A 123 23.05 -12.92 -9.07
C GLU A 123 24.22 -11.96 -9.32
N LYS A 124 24.08 -10.71 -8.85
CA LYS A 124 25.01 -9.60 -9.09
C LYS A 124 25.04 -8.67 -7.88
N LYS A 125 26.15 -7.92 -7.75
CA LYS A 125 26.27 -6.85 -6.76
C LYS A 125 25.18 -5.80 -6.95
N LEU A 126 24.69 -5.29 -5.82
CA LEU A 126 23.66 -4.26 -5.79
C LEU A 126 24.19 -2.92 -6.31
N ILE A 127 23.33 -2.20 -7.02
CA ILE A 127 23.58 -0.83 -7.42
C ILE A 127 22.92 0.08 -6.37
N PRO A 128 23.65 1.05 -5.76
CA PRO A 128 23.12 1.99 -4.75
C PRO A 128 22.08 2.93 -5.34
N LYS A 129 20.88 2.42 -5.58
CA LYS A 129 19.78 3.17 -6.18
C LYS A 129 18.51 2.99 -5.37
N ILE A 130 18.00 4.11 -4.87
CA ILE A 130 16.66 4.18 -4.29
C ILE A 130 15.65 4.09 -5.43
N ASN A 131 14.74 3.13 -5.32
CA ASN A 131 13.62 2.98 -6.22
C ASN A 131 12.50 3.88 -5.73
N MET A 132 12.10 4.82 -6.58
CA MET A 132 10.96 5.69 -6.38
C MET A 132 10.11 5.66 -7.62
N ASP A 133 8.81 5.51 -7.41
CA ASP A 133 7.79 5.68 -8.43
C ASP A 133 6.69 6.55 -7.83
N SER A 134 5.95 7.26 -8.67
CA SER A 134 4.81 8.11 -8.32
C SER A 134 3.73 7.44 -7.44
N ILE A 135 3.75 6.11 -7.35
CA ILE A 135 2.67 5.32 -6.75
C ILE A 135 3.12 4.55 -5.51
N HIS A 136 4.33 4.01 -5.52
CA HIS A 136 4.81 3.11 -4.49
C HIS A 136 5.64 3.86 -3.48
N LEU A 137 5.51 3.49 -2.21
CA LEU A 137 6.49 3.84 -1.17
C LEU A 137 7.90 3.55 -1.72
N PRO A 138 8.87 4.46 -1.47
CA PRO A 138 10.25 4.21 -1.84
C PRO A 138 10.72 2.87 -1.27
N PHE A 139 11.75 2.33 -1.87
CA PHE A 139 12.51 1.23 -1.31
C PHE A 139 13.95 1.29 -1.82
N GLY A 140 14.83 0.56 -1.15
CA GLY A 140 16.24 0.51 -1.48
C GLY A 140 16.54 -0.21 -2.81
N PRO A 141 17.82 -0.58 -3.02
CA PRO A 141 18.28 -1.32 -4.18
C PRO A 141 17.49 -2.61 -4.41
N SER A 142 17.38 -3.02 -5.67
CA SER A 142 16.81 -4.32 -6.03
C SER A 142 17.88 -5.24 -6.60
N GLY A 143 17.89 -6.50 -6.17
CA GLY A 143 18.78 -7.54 -6.69
C GLY A 143 17.98 -8.76 -7.14
N ASN A 144 18.41 -9.40 -8.24
CA ASN A 144 17.84 -10.68 -8.63
C ASN A 144 18.37 -11.79 -7.72
N ILE A 145 17.47 -12.65 -7.24
CA ILE A 145 17.82 -13.75 -6.34
C ILE A 145 18.41 -14.92 -7.12
N LYS A 146 19.57 -15.39 -6.68
CA LYS A 146 20.12 -16.70 -7.03
C LYS A 146 19.69 -17.77 -6.00
N LYS A 147 19.78 -17.47 -4.70
CA LYS A 147 19.28 -18.32 -3.61
C LYS A 147 18.70 -17.44 -2.49
N ILE A 148 17.63 -17.90 -1.84
CA ILE A 148 17.06 -17.29 -0.65
C ILE A 148 16.51 -18.39 0.26
N GLU A 149 16.73 -18.27 1.56
CA GLU A 149 16.21 -19.18 2.57
C GLU A 149 15.93 -18.45 3.88
N ALA A 150 14.88 -18.85 4.59
CA ALA A 150 14.68 -18.42 5.97
C ALA A 150 15.62 -19.23 6.88
N THR A 151 16.28 -18.55 7.81
CA THR A 151 17.19 -19.20 8.77
C THR A 151 16.45 -19.68 10.03
N GLU A 152 15.14 -19.45 10.09
CA GLU A 152 14.28 -19.77 11.22
C GLU A 152 12.88 -20.21 10.76
N ASN A 153 12.14 -20.86 11.66
CA ASN A 153 10.75 -21.23 11.39
C ASN A 153 9.83 -20.00 11.44
N ILE A 154 9.12 -19.76 10.34
CA ILE A 154 8.23 -18.60 10.20
C ILE A 154 6.94 -18.82 10.99
N LYS A 155 6.67 -17.95 11.96
CA LYS A 155 5.43 -18.00 12.74
C LYS A 155 4.33 -17.22 12.03
N VAL A 156 3.38 -17.96 11.46
CA VAL A 156 2.21 -17.41 10.76
C VAL A 156 1.04 -17.15 11.71
N ASN A 157 0.19 -16.18 11.37
CA ASN A 157 -1.07 -15.95 12.07
C ASN A 157 -2.07 -17.08 11.74
N GLN A 158 -2.58 -17.76 12.77
CA GLN A 158 -3.59 -18.82 12.60
C GLN A 158 -4.84 -18.38 11.82
N LYS A 159 -5.29 -17.13 11.96
CA LYS A 159 -6.45 -16.62 11.19
C LYS A 159 -6.13 -16.49 9.71
N ILE A 160 -4.92 -16.02 9.39
CA ILE A 160 -4.46 -15.88 7.99
C ILE A 160 -4.21 -17.26 7.40
N GLU A 161 -3.61 -18.17 8.16
CA GLU A 161 -3.36 -19.54 7.75
C GLU A 161 -4.66 -20.28 7.40
N LYS A 162 -5.72 -20.11 8.21
CA LYS A 162 -7.05 -20.65 7.89
C LYS A 162 -7.56 -20.14 6.54
N VAL A 163 -7.46 -18.85 6.28
CA VAL A 163 -7.82 -18.24 4.99
C VAL A 163 -6.95 -18.78 3.85
N PHE A 164 -5.67 -19.02 4.10
CA PHE A 164 -4.75 -19.56 3.09
C PHE A 164 -5.15 -20.98 2.66
N TYR A 165 -5.52 -21.85 3.60
CA TYR A 165 -5.96 -23.21 3.28
C TYR A 165 -7.42 -23.31 2.81
N ASP A 166 -8.24 -22.28 3.04
CA ASP A 166 -9.59 -22.22 2.49
C ASP A 166 -9.58 -21.84 1.00
N HIS A 167 -9.78 -22.86 0.18
CA HIS A 167 -9.74 -22.77 -1.27
C HIS A 167 -11.07 -22.36 -1.92
N ASP A 168 -12.15 -22.29 -1.13
CA ASP A 168 -13.51 -21.97 -1.57
C ASP A 168 -14.01 -20.62 -1.04
N LEU A 169 -13.25 -20.00 -0.13
CA LEU A 169 -13.48 -18.63 0.33
C LEU A 169 -13.14 -17.60 -0.74
N LYS A 170 -14.06 -16.67 -1.02
CA LYS A 170 -13.80 -15.55 -1.94
C LYS A 170 -12.86 -14.55 -1.27
N ALA A 171 -12.06 -13.85 -2.09
CA ALA A 171 -11.10 -12.88 -1.58
C ALA A 171 -11.79 -11.72 -0.85
N ALA A 172 -12.97 -11.29 -1.32
CA ALA A 172 -13.73 -10.23 -0.67
C ALA A 172 -14.16 -10.64 0.74
N ASP A 173 -14.74 -11.83 0.89
CA ASP A 173 -15.19 -12.37 2.18
C ASP A 173 -13.99 -12.53 3.14
N ALA A 174 -12.88 -13.10 2.66
CA ALA A 174 -11.63 -13.22 3.42
C ALA A 174 -11.08 -11.88 3.93
N ILE A 175 -11.15 -10.82 3.11
CA ILE A 175 -10.70 -9.47 3.50
C ILE A 175 -11.57 -8.93 4.64
N ILE A 176 -12.89 -9.07 4.53
CA ILE A 176 -13.82 -8.59 5.56
C ILE A 176 -13.61 -9.36 6.88
N ASP A 177 -13.45 -10.67 6.82
CA ASP A 177 -13.21 -11.52 8.00
C ASP A 177 -11.90 -11.14 8.73
N LEU A 178 -10.84 -10.85 7.96
CA LEU A 178 -9.53 -10.53 8.50
C LEU A 178 -9.37 -9.06 8.92
N LYS A 179 -10.18 -8.12 8.41
CA LYS A 179 -10.06 -6.67 8.68
C LYS A 179 -10.12 -6.31 10.16
N SER A 180 -10.83 -7.10 10.97
CA SER A 180 -10.89 -6.92 12.42
C SER A 180 -9.60 -7.32 13.15
N SER A 181 -8.74 -8.10 12.51
CA SER A 181 -7.61 -8.79 13.14
C SER A 181 -6.24 -8.31 12.66
N ILE A 182 -6.17 -7.70 11.48
CA ILE A 182 -4.94 -7.22 10.85
C ILE A 182 -5.16 -5.89 10.11
N PRO A 183 -4.10 -5.09 9.96
CA PRO A 183 -4.19 -3.82 9.25
C PRO A 183 -4.33 -3.97 7.73
N GLU A 184 -4.86 -2.92 7.08
CA GLU A 184 -5.17 -2.81 5.66
C GLU A 184 -3.93 -3.02 4.77
N TYR A 185 -2.78 -2.49 5.19
CA TYR A 185 -1.54 -2.68 4.45
C TYR A 185 -1.12 -4.16 4.42
N GLN A 186 -1.38 -4.91 5.49
CA GLN A 186 -1.10 -6.35 5.53
C GLN A 186 -2.09 -7.13 4.67
N LEU A 187 -3.39 -6.79 4.71
CA LEU A 187 -4.40 -7.35 3.81
C LEU A 187 -4.00 -7.18 2.33
N SER A 188 -3.51 -6.00 1.99
CA SER A 188 -3.05 -5.66 0.63
C SER A 188 -1.87 -6.54 0.19
N GLN A 189 -0.92 -6.83 1.09
CA GLN A 189 0.21 -7.73 0.81
C GLN A 189 -0.25 -9.18 0.63
N LEU A 190 -1.14 -9.67 1.50
CA LEU A 190 -1.71 -11.01 1.42
C LEU A 190 -2.48 -11.23 0.11
N LEU A 191 -3.29 -10.25 -0.30
CA LEU A 191 -3.97 -10.28 -1.60
C LEU A 191 -2.96 -10.27 -2.75
N SER A 192 -1.92 -9.44 -2.67
CA SER A 192 -0.90 -9.28 -3.71
C SER A 192 -0.11 -10.57 -3.98
N ILE A 193 0.22 -11.33 -2.92
CA ILE A 193 0.96 -12.60 -3.02
C ILE A 193 0.03 -13.82 -3.22
N GLY A 194 -1.27 -13.58 -3.41
CA GLY A 194 -2.24 -14.60 -3.78
C GLY A 194 -2.63 -15.55 -2.65
N ILE A 195 -2.63 -15.09 -1.39
CA ILE A 195 -3.02 -15.90 -0.21
C ILE A 195 -4.52 -16.24 -0.21
N MET A 196 -5.35 -15.32 -0.68
CA MET A 196 -6.81 -15.35 -0.51
C MET A 196 -7.57 -15.45 -1.83
N GLY A 197 -8.78 -15.98 -1.76
CA GLY A 197 -9.68 -16.17 -2.89
C GLY A 197 -9.75 -17.61 -3.40
N LEU A 198 -10.73 -17.87 -4.26
CA LEU A 198 -10.96 -19.18 -4.85
C LEU A 198 -9.69 -19.73 -5.49
N LYS A 199 -9.36 -21.00 -5.26
CA LYS A 199 -8.13 -21.64 -5.75
C LYS A 199 -7.86 -21.39 -7.23
N LYS A 200 -8.89 -21.51 -8.08
CA LYS A 200 -8.81 -21.27 -9.54
C LYS A 200 -8.59 -19.81 -9.94
N ASN A 201 -8.80 -18.86 -9.02
CA ASN A 201 -8.71 -17.42 -9.25
C ASN A 201 -7.50 -16.77 -8.57
N ARG A 202 -6.88 -17.42 -7.56
CA ARG A 202 -5.65 -16.93 -6.90
C ARG A 202 -4.59 -16.60 -7.93
N LYS A 203 -3.96 -15.44 -7.80
CA LYS A 203 -2.89 -14.97 -8.70
C LYS A 203 -2.07 -13.91 -7.99
N LEU A 204 -0.86 -13.68 -8.47
CA LEU A 204 -0.11 -12.49 -8.10
C LEU A 204 -0.84 -11.24 -8.60
N VAL A 205 -1.08 -10.30 -7.70
CA VAL A 205 -1.67 -9.00 -7.99
C VAL A 205 -0.60 -7.94 -7.69
N PRO A 206 -0.28 -7.03 -8.63
CA PRO A 206 0.63 -5.94 -8.33
C PRO A 206 0.21 -5.17 -7.09
N THR A 207 1.16 -4.82 -6.22
CA THR A 207 0.89 -4.21 -4.90
C THR A 207 0.00 -2.97 -5.00
N ARG A 208 0.16 -2.16 -6.05
CA ARG A 208 -0.71 -0.99 -6.32
C ARG A 208 -2.18 -1.40 -6.40
N PHE A 209 -2.48 -2.41 -7.20
CA PHE A 209 -3.84 -2.89 -7.41
C PHE A 209 -4.36 -3.64 -6.17
N GLY A 210 -3.47 -4.32 -5.44
CA GLY A 210 -3.79 -4.94 -4.16
C GLY A 210 -4.33 -3.93 -3.14
N ILE A 211 -3.63 -2.79 -2.97
CA ILE A 211 -4.05 -1.70 -2.08
C ILE A 211 -5.45 -1.20 -2.46
N THR A 212 -5.62 -0.75 -3.71
CA THR A 212 -6.90 -0.19 -4.15
C THR A 212 -8.04 -1.21 -4.10
N ALA A 213 -7.76 -2.49 -4.33
CA ALA A 213 -8.78 -3.55 -4.27
C ALA A 213 -9.23 -3.81 -2.82
N VAL A 214 -8.30 -3.82 -1.86
CA VAL A 214 -8.63 -3.96 -0.43
C VAL A 214 -9.45 -2.77 0.03
N ASP A 215 -9.03 -1.55 -0.28
CA ASP A 215 -9.78 -0.33 0.08
C ASP A 215 -11.18 -0.33 -0.52
N ASP A 216 -11.33 -0.73 -1.79
CA ASP A 216 -12.62 -0.82 -2.46
C ASP A 216 -13.55 -1.87 -1.82
N ILE A 217 -13.03 -3.05 -1.51
CA ILE A 217 -13.80 -4.13 -0.89
C ILE A 217 -14.29 -3.72 0.50
N ILE A 218 -13.40 -3.16 1.34
CA ILE A 218 -13.78 -2.71 2.69
C ILE A 218 -14.78 -1.55 2.59
N SER A 219 -14.54 -0.59 1.70
CA SER A 219 -15.45 0.54 1.49
C SER A 219 -16.83 0.07 1.07
N LYS A 220 -16.95 -0.83 0.09
CA LYS A 220 -18.24 -1.36 -0.38
C LYS A 220 -19.03 -2.05 0.73
N ASN A 221 -18.35 -2.82 1.58
CA ASN A 221 -18.98 -3.41 2.74
C ASN A 221 -19.50 -2.33 3.71
N SER A 222 -18.69 -1.30 4.00
CA SER A 222 -19.09 -0.17 4.85
C SER A 222 -20.21 0.67 4.26
N ILE A 223 -20.28 0.87 2.94
CA ILE A 223 -21.36 1.61 2.26
C ILE A 223 -22.70 0.93 2.50
N ASN A 224 -22.76 -0.41 2.39
CA ASN A 224 -24.00 -1.16 2.62
C ASN A 224 -24.53 -0.96 4.04
N GLU A 225 -23.62 -0.84 5.02
CA GLU A 225 -23.98 -0.54 6.40
C GLU A 225 -24.43 0.93 6.57
N VAL A 226 -23.64 1.89 6.06
CA VAL A 226 -23.89 3.33 6.19
C VAL A 226 -25.23 3.73 5.58
N LYS A 227 -25.62 3.15 4.44
CA LYS A 227 -26.89 3.43 3.78
C LYS A 227 -28.14 3.11 4.63
N ASN A 228 -28.00 2.30 5.67
CA ASN A 228 -29.10 1.96 6.59
C ASN A 228 -29.23 2.96 7.75
N TYR A 229 -28.31 3.91 7.87
CA TYR A 229 -28.38 4.95 8.90
C TYR A 229 -29.21 6.16 8.44
N ASN A 230 -29.64 6.99 9.40
CA ASN A 230 -30.27 8.26 9.07
C ASN A 230 -29.23 9.26 8.54
N SER A 231 -29.66 10.21 7.72
CA SER A 231 -28.78 11.30 7.28
C SER A 231 -28.39 12.19 8.46
N ILE A 232 -27.19 12.78 8.39
CA ILE A 232 -26.77 13.81 9.35
C ILE A 232 -27.77 14.98 9.38
N HIS A 233 -27.95 15.61 10.54
CA HIS A 233 -28.91 16.71 10.67
C HIS A 233 -28.42 18.06 10.14
N ASN A 234 -27.12 18.35 10.32
CA ASN A 234 -26.51 19.63 9.98
C ASN A 234 -25.32 19.42 9.05
N TYR A 235 -25.02 20.43 8.25
CA TYR A 235 -23.77 20.51 7.49
C TYR A 235 -22.57 20.37 8.43
N ARG A 236 -21.55 19.64 7.98
CA ARG A 236 -20.27 19.53 8.70
C ARG A 236 -19.11 19.85 7.79
N LEU A 237 -18.10 20.49 8.37
CA LEU A 237 -16.86 20.84 7.71
C LEU A 237 -15.70 20.30 8.55
N TYR A 238 -14.83 19.51 7.93
CA TYR A 238 -13.59 19.06 8.53
C TYR A 238 -12.41 19.55 7.70
N PHE A 239 -11.33 19.90 8.40
CA PHE A 239 -10.06 20.25 7.79
C PHE A 239 -8.94 19.47 8.46
N GLY A 240 -8.00 18.99 7.68
CA GLY A 240 -6.81 18.33 8.18
C GLY A 240 -5.72 18.29 7.13
N ASN A 241 -4.47 18.17 7.57
CA ASN A 241 -3.36 18.03 6.65
C ASN A 241 -2.31 17.04 7.16
N TYR A 242 -1.64 16.39 6.21
CA TYR A 242 -0.51 15.52 6.51
C TYR A 242 0.42 15.45 5.29
N PHE A 243 1.72 15.68 5.50
CA PHE A 243 2.73 15.65 4.43
C PHE A 243 2.38 16.49 3.20
N GLY A 244 1.89 17.72 3.38
CA GLY A 244 1.45 18.56 2.27
C GLY A 244 0.15 18.14 1.57
N ASN A 245 -0.54 17.12 2.07
CA ASN A 245 -1.89 16.77 1.63
C ASN A 245 -2.87 17.48 2.55
N HIS A 246 -3.54 18.51 2.07
CA HIS A 246 -4.58 19.22 2.79
C HIS A 246 -5.95 18.74 2.32
N TYR A 247 -6.81 18.39 3.25
CA TYR A 247 -8.16 17.94 2.99
C TYR A 247 -9.16 18.94 3.56
N LEU A 248 -10.14 19.32 2.74
CA LEU A 248 -11.38 19.95 3.16
C LEU A 248 -12.52 18.96 2.89
N ILE A 249 -13.22 18.53 3.93
CA ILE A 249 -14.28 17.53 3.85
C ILE A 249 -15.59 18.20 4.22
N LEU A 250 -16.49 18.29 3.24
CA LEU A 250 -17.85 18.80 3.44
C LEU A 250 -18.81 17.62 3.50
N MET A 251 -19.66 17.59 4.52
CA MET A 251 -20.75 16.62 4.65
C MET A 251 -22.09 17.34 4.64
N PHE A 252 -23.00 16.84 3.81
CA PHE A 252 -24.33 17.40 3.58
C PHE A 252 -25.43 16.46 4.15
N PRO A 253 -26.52 17.01 4.73
CA PRO A 253 -27.71 16.29 5.20
C PRO A 253 -28.49 15.56 4.09
N ASP A 254 -27.88 14.55 3.46
CA ASP A 254 -28.46 13.82 2.33
C ASP A 254 -28.08 12.34 2.39
N VAL A 255 -28.60 11.55 1.45
CA VAL A 255 -28.22 10.16 1.26
C VAL A 255 -26.77 10.04 0.79
N TRP A 256 -26.18 8.86 1.02
CA TRP A 256 -24.81 8.56 0.61
C TRP A 256 -24.54 8.95 -0.85
N SER A 257 -23.57 9.84 -1.03
CA SER A 257 -22.86 10.10 -2.29
C SER A 257 -21.50 10.67 -1.94
N TYR A 258 -20.54 10.52 -2.84
CA TYR A 258 -19.15 10.87 -2.56
C TYR A 258 -18.46 11.41 -3.80
N GLU A 259 -17.78 12.54 -3.67
CA GLU A 259 -16.91 13.09 -4.71
C GLU A 259 -15.58 13.54 -4.11
N LEU A 260 -14.49 13.25 -4.84
CA LEU A 260 -13.15 13.70 -4.52
C LEU A 260 -12.61 14.55 -5.66
N PHE A 261 -12.26 15.80 -5.34
CA PHE A 261 -11.40 16.63 -6.17
C PHE A 261 -9.97 16.53 -5.65
N GLU A 262 -9.02 16.22 -6.53
CA GLU A 262 -7.58 16.28 -6.25
C GLU A 262 -6.95 17.39 -7.08
N SER A 263 -6.34 18.36 -6.41
CA SER A 263 -5.65 19.48 -7.06
C SER A 263 -4.19 19.54 -6.61
N SER A 264 -3.27 19.65 -7.57
CA SER A 264 -1.85 19.90 -7.29
C SER A 264 -1.61 21.40 -7.21
N ILE A 265 -1.25 21.90 -6.03
CA ILE A 265 -0.96 23.33 -5.82
C ILE A 265 0.55 23.57 -6.00
N PRO A 266 0.97 24.44 -6.95
CA PRO A 266 2.35 24.88 -7.05
C PRO A 266 2.71 25.86 -5.92
N ASP A 267 3.98 25.91 -5.53
CA ASP A 267 4.49 26.78 -4.44
C ASP A 267 4.25 28.26 -4.66
N ASN A 268 4.26 28.68 -5.93
CA ASN A 268 3.95 30.04 -6.31
C ASN A 268 2.45 30.10 -6.60
N LEU A 269 1.72 30.96 -5.87
CA LEU A 269 0.31 31.21 -6.15
C LEU A 269 0.12 31.39 -7.66
N PRO A 270 -0.88 30.73 -8.25
CA PRO A 270 -0.98 30.62 -9.67
C PRO A 270 -1.04 32.02 -10.30
N ARG A 271 -0.16 32.29 -11.26
CA ARG A 271 -0.47 33.30 -12.28
C ARG A 271 -1.79 32.83 -12.94
N PRO A 272 -2.63 33.75 -13.45
CA PRO A 272 -3.89 33.40 -14.11
C PRO A 272 -3.77 32.28 -15.16
N ASP A 273 -2.58 32.12 -15.76
CA ASP A 273 -2.26 31.14 -16.81
C ASP A 273 -1.48 29.90 -16.32
N SER A 274 -1.41 29.63 -15.02
CA SER A 274 -0.72 28.42 -14.53
C SER A 274 -1.67 27.24 -14.41
N ASP A 275 -1.26 26.12 -15.03
CA ASP A 275 -2.03 24.88 -15.07
C ASP A 275 -2.11 24.23 -13.68
N VAL A 276 -3.10 24.61 -12.88
CA VAL A 276 -3.53 23.82 -11.73
C VAL A 276 -4.14 22.53 -12.27
N TYR A 277 -3.42 21.42 -12.10
CA TYR A 277 -3.99 20.11 -12.44
C TYR A 277 -5.02 19.73 -11.38
N THR A 278 -6.28 19.70 -11.78
CA THR A 278 -7.40 19.21 -10.98
C THR A 278 -8.02 17.98 -11.64
N ALA A 279 -8.20 16.92 -10.87
CA ALA A 279 -8.90 15.70 -11.26
C ALA A 279 -10.07 15.46 -10.30
N THR A 280 -11.16 14.86 -10.80
CA THR A 280 -12.27 14.43 -9.95
C THR A 280 -12.78 13.05 -10.31
N ASP A 281 -13.23 12.33 -9.30
CA ASP A 281 -14.03 11.13 -9.41
C ASP A 281 -15.15 11.17 -8.37
N TYR A 282 -16.34 10.71 -8.75
CA TYR A 282 -17.51 10.67 -7.87
C TYR A 282 -18.25 9.34 -7.93
N GLU A 283 -19.11 9.10 -6.93
CA GLU A 283 -20.15 8.09 -6.97
C GLU A 283 -21.43 8.58 -6.33
N ASN A 284 -22.55 8.19 -6.95
CA ASN A 284 -23.87 8.45 -6.40
C ASN A 284 -24.27 7.33 -5.42
N TYR A 285 -25.52 7.38 -4.96
CA TYR A 285 -26.09 6.35 -4.08
C TYR A 285 -25.94 4.93 -4.62
N TYR A 286 -25.94 4.71 -5.94
CA TYR A 286 -25.81 3.37 -6.54
C TYR A 286 -24.36 2.91 -6.70
N GLY A 287 -23.38 3.77 -6.40
CA GLY A 287 -21.96 3.48 -6.50
C GLY A 287 -21.41 3.51 -7.94
N ARG A 288 -20.13 3.15 -8.09
CA ARG A 288 -19.48 3.08 -9.41
C ARG A 288 -19.56 1.71 -10.05
N LYS A 289 -19.74 1.70 -11.38
CA LYS A 289 -19.55 0.50 -12.22
C LYS A 289 -18.10 0.32 -12.67
N TYR A 290 -17.37 1.42 -12.81
CA TYR A 290 -16.00 1.46 -13.34
C TYR A 290 -15.03 2.05 -12.32
N TYR A 291 -13.75 1.74 -12.52
CA TYR A 291 -12.66 2.23 -11.68
C TYR A 291 -12.61 3.77 -11.66
N ALA A 292 -12.14 4.35 -10.56
CA ALA A 292 -11.78 5.77 -10.46
C ALA A 292 -10.47 6.04 -11.18
N ASP A 293 -10.52 6.36 -12.48
CA ASP A 293 -9.34 6.48 -13.33
C ASP A 293 -8.64 7.84 -13.21
N ASN A 294 -9.31 8.90 -12.74
CA ASN A 294 -8.75 10.25 -12.70
C ASN A 294 -7.92 10.48 -11.42
N THR A 295 -8.46 10.09 -10.27
CA THR A 295 -7.86 10.27 -8.93
C THR A 295 -7.24 8.97 -8.39
N VAL A 296 -7.58 7.82 -8.99
CA VAL A 296 -6.92 6.53 -8.77
C VAL A 296 -6.95 6.13 -7.29
N GLY A 297 -5.79 5.94 -6.64
CA GLY A 297 -5.72 5.41 -5.28
C GLY A 297 -6.27 6.39 -4.26
N GLY A 298 -6.10 7.69 -4.50
CA GLY A 298 -6.58 8.74 -3.60
C GLY A 298 -8.09 8.67 -3.38
N TYR A 299 -8.85 8.31 -4.42
CA TYR A 299 -10.29 8.05 -4.33
C TYR A 299 -10.63 7.01 -3.27
N TYR A 300 -10.02 5.83 -3.37
CA TYR A 300 -10.39 4.69 -2.54
C TYR A 300 -9.95 4.86 -1.08
N ALA A 301 -8.76 5.44 -0.85
CA ALA A 301 -8.27 5.69 0.50
C ALA A 301 -9.07 6.78 1.22
N ALA A 302 -9.41 7.87 0.53
CA ALA A 302 -10.22 8.94 1.11
C ALA A 302 -11.67 8.47 1.37
N ARG A 303 -12.24 7.67 0.45
CA ARG A 303 -13.55 7.05 0.65
C ARG A 303 -13.58 6.11 1.86
N LEU A 304 -12.57 5.26 2.01
CA LEU A 304 -12.49 4.32 3.14
C LEU A 304 -12.49 5.09 4.47
N SER A 305 -11.61 6.08 4.59
CA SER A 305 -11.51 6.91 5.80
C SER A 305 -12.81 7.66 6.12
N LEU A 306 -13.47 8.20 5.09
CA LEU A 306 -14.77 8.86 5.22
C LEU A 306 -15.84 7.90 5.75
N LEU A 307 -15.90 6.69 5.22
CA LEU A 307 -16.88 5.67 5.63
C LEU A 307 -16.64 5.20 7.06
N GLU A 308 -15.38 5.10 7.50
CA GLU A 308 -15.07 4.80 8.91
C GLU A 308 -15.63 5.87 9.85
N GLU A 309 -15.56 7.15 9.48
CA GLU A 309 -16.14 8.24 10.26
C GLU A 309 -17.67 8.19 10.26
N LEU A 310 -18.32 8.00 9.10
CA LEU A 310 -19.78 7.87 9.01
C LEU A 310 -20.31 6.68 9.83
N LYS A 311 -19.57 5.56 9.87
CA LYS A 311 -19.88 4.42 10.74
C LYS A 311 -19.80 4.76 12.21
N LYS A 312 -18.77 5.50 12.65
CA LYS A 312 -18.66 5.96 14.04
C LYS A 312 -19.82 6.88 14.41
N LEU A 313 -20.22 7.77 13.49
CA LEU A 313 -21.36 8.66 13.65
C LEU A 313 -22.72 7.96 13.56
N ARG A 314 -22.76 6.71 13.07
CA ARG A 314 -23.99 5.97 12.74
C ARG A 314 -24.95 6.81 11.90
N SER A 315 -24.42 7.47 10.88
CA SER A 315 -25.16 8.38 10.00
C SER A 315 -24.71 8.23 8.55
N GLN A 316 -25.57 8.59 7.59
CA GLN A 316 -25.17 8.78 6.20
C GLN A 316 -25.10 10.27 5.82
N ALA A 317 -24.37 10.59 4.75
CA ALA A 317 -24.25 11.94 4.23
C ALA A 317 -23.86 11.91 2.74
N SER A 318 -24.20 12.97 2.01
CA SER A 318 -23.51 13.31 0.78
C SER A 318 -22.20 14.03 1.13
N CYS A 319 -21.08 13.66 0.50
CA CYS A 319 -19.76 14.13 0.90
C CYS A 319 -18.94 14.64 -0.28
N LEU A 320 -18.38 15.83 -0.12
CA LEU A 320 -17.45 16.45 -1.07
C LEU A 320 -16.10 16.62 -0.40
N LEU A 321 -15.06 16.02 -0.97
CA LEU A 321 -13.70 16.12 -0.48
C LEU A 321 -12.87 16.92 -1.48
N LEU A 322 -12.21 17.96 -0.98
CA LEU A 322 -11.22 18.73 -1.72
C LEU A 322 -9.84 18.40 -1.14
N ARG A 323 -9.03 17.68 -1.91
CA ARG A 323 -7.64 17.37 -1.59
C ARG A 323 -6.73 18.30 -2.37
N TYR A 324 -5.89 19.03 -1.65
CA TYR A 324 -4.85 19.88 -2.20
C TYR A 324 -3.48 19.30 -1.85
N VAL A 325 -2.68 19.01 -2.88
CA VAL A 325 -1.33 18.47 -2.72
C VAL A 325 -0.32 19.59 -2.98
N THR A 326 0.38 20.03 -1.95
CA THR A 326 1.43 21.06 -2.03
C THR A 326 2.80 20.43 -2.30
N SER A 327 3.83 21.27 -2.52
CA SER A 327 5.20 20.78 -2.69
C SER A 327 5.80 20.11 -1.46
N GLU A 328 5.21 20.33 -0.28
CA GLU A 328 5.62 19.67 0.96
C GLU A 328 5.53 18.15 0.80
N TYR A 329 4.64 17.64 -0.05
CA TYR A 329 4.60 16.24 -0.49
C TYR A 329 5.77 15.91 -1.43
N SER A 330 6.97 15.92 -0.84
CA SER A 330 8.27 15.86 -1.50
C SER A 330 8.68 14.47 -1.98
N ALA A 331 7.99 13.42 -1.54
CA ALA A 331 8.21 12.04 -1.98
C ALA A 331 6.90 11.24 -2.01
N PRO A 332 6.76 10.26 -2.93
CA PRO A 332 5.59 9.41 -2.99
C PRO A 332 5.58 8.45 -1.79
N LEU A 333 4.65 8.64 -0.86
CA LEU A 333 4.54 7.82 0.35
C LEU A 333 3.41 6.78 0.27
N GLY A 334 2.98 6.43 -0.94
CA GLY A 334 1.77 5.64 -1.13
C GLY A 334 0.51 6.46 -0.85
N VAL A 335 -0.63 5.76 -0.85
CA VAL A 335 -1.93 6.31 -0.50
C VAL A 335 -2.34 5.78 0.87
#